data_AF-A0A662HNC5-F1
#
_entry.id   AF-A0A662HNC5-F1
#
_cell.length_a   1.000
_cell.length_b   1.000
_cell.length_c   1.000
_cell.angle_alpha   90.00
_cell.angle_beta   90.00
_cell.angle_gamma   90.00
#
_symmetry.space_group_name_H-M   'P 1'
#
loop_
_entity.id
_entity.type
_entity.pdbx_description
1 polymer ?
#
loop_
_entity_poly.entity_id
_entity_poly.type
_entity_poly.pdbx_seq_one_letter_code
_entity_poly.pdbx_strand_id
1 'polypeptide(L)'
;MELKQLKSILNPELLPNKWYNIVPELPEPPPPPLDPQTLKPISISKLERLFAKELIRQEVSTEIFIKIPEEIREAYIELSRPTPLFRAYRLEKALNTPAKIYFKYEGVLPTGAHKVNTAVAQVYYNKVQGIERVVTETGAGQWGSALSLAGAIYGVKVRVFMVRSSYMQKPYRRILMEIYGAEVFPSPSTITSVGRKILKEDPEHPGSLGIA
;
A
#
# COMPACT_ATOMS: atom_id res chain seq x y z
N MET A 1 38.68 -5.09 -2.37
CA MET A 1 37.30 -4.88 -2.87
C MET A 1 37.05 -3.38 -2.85
N GLU A 2 36.71 -2.77 -3.99
CA GLU A 2 36.35 -1.35 -4.01
C GLU A 2 35.04 -1.12 -3.26
N LEU A 3 35.03 -0.17 -2.33
CA LEU A 3 33.84 0.22 -1.55
C LEU A 3 32.62 0.57 -2.44
N LYS A 4 32.87 0.96 -3.69
CA LYS A 4 31.86 1.29 -4.72
C LYS A 4 30.95 0.12 -5.13
N GLN A 5 31.27 -1.13 -4.79
CA GLN A 5 30.48 -2.32 -5.19
C GLN A 5 29.41 -2.75 -4.18
N LEU A 6 29.30 -2.11 -3.01
CA LEU A 6 28.42 -2.57 -1.93
C LEU A 6 26.97 -2.06 -2.03
N LYS A 7 26.77 -0.90 -2.65
CA LYS A 7 25.46 -0.22 -2.74
C LYS A 7 25.39 0.59 -4.04
N SER A 8 24.24 0.56 -4.72
CA SER A 8 23.96 1.47 -5.83
C SER A 8 23.87 2.93 -5.36
N ILE A 9 24.34 3.86 -6.20
CA ILE A 9 24.08 5.29 -6.01
C ILE A 9 22.59 5.54 -6.24
N LEU A 10 21.97 6.37 -5.39
CA LEU A 10 20.59 6.82 -5.60
C LEU A 10 20.65 7.94 -6.63
N ASN A 11 20.28 7.65 -7.88
CA ASN A 11 20.13 8.65 -8.93
C ASN A 11 18.62 8.79 -9.25
N PRO A 12 18.00 9.95 -8.96
CA PRO A 12 16.59 10.23 -9.31
C PRO A 12 16.27 10.02 -10.79
N GLU A 13 17.23 10.18 -11.70
CA GLU A 13 17.06 9.95 -13.15
C GLU A 13 16.74 8.48 -13.46
N LEU A 14 17.08 7.56 -12.56
CA LEU A 14 16.75 6.13 -12.70
C LEU A 14 15.31 5.82 -12.27
N LEU A 15 14.55 6.79 -11.75
CA LEU A 15 13.15 6.59 -11.39
C LEU A 15 12.31 6.42 -12.67
N PRO A 16 11.65 5.26 -12.87
CA PRO A 16 10.81 5.05 -14.04
C PRO A 16 9.71 6.10 -14.17
N ASN A 17 9.25 6.33 -15.40
CA ASN A 17 8.11 7.20 -15.71
C ASN A 17 6.85 6.43 -16.10
N LYS A 18 6.89 5.10 -16.02
CA LYS A 18 5.77 4.18 -16.28
C LYS A 18 5.77 3.05 -15.26
N TRP A 19 4.60 2.62 -14.82
CA TRP A 19 4.41 1.32 -14.19
C TRP A 19 4.29 0.24 -15.27
N TYR A 20 4.72 -0.96 -14.94
CA TYR A 20 4.63 -2.13 -15.81
C TYR A 20 3.45 -3.00 -15.35
N ASN A 21 2.60 -3.39 -16.30
CA ASN A 21 1.45 -4.27 -16.11
C ASN A 21 1.75 -5.60 -16.80
N ILE A 22 1.82 -6.67 -16.01
CA ILE A 22 2.14 -8.02 -16.50
C ILE A 22 0.94 -8.70 -17.17
N VAL A 23 -0.30 -8.26 -16.90
CA VAL A 23 -1.53 -8.93 -17.35
C VAL A 23 -1.58 -9.21 -18.86
N PRO A 24 -1.20 -8.27 -19.75
CA PRO A 24 -1.24 -8.50 -21.20
C PRO A 24 -0.26 -9.57 -21.70
N GLU A 25 0.73 -9.92 -20.88
CA GLU A 25 1.79 -10.89 -21.21
C GLU A 25 1.61 -12.23 -20.49
N LEU A 26 0.54 -12.38 -19.69
CA LEU A 26 0.21 -13.67 -19.09
C LEU A 26 -0.24 -14.67 -20.17
N PRO A 27 0.08 -15.98 -20.02
CA PRO A 27 -0.40 -17.00 -20.95
C PRO A 27 -1.93 -17.04 -21.08
N GLU A 28 -2.62 -16.77 -19.97
CA GLU A 28 -4.08 -16.64 -19.90
C GLU A 28 -4.41 -15.44 -19.00
N PRO A 29 -5.49 -14.67 -19.32
CA PRO A 29 -5.89 -13.54 -18.50
C PRO A 29 -6.40 -14.00 -17.12
N PRO A 30 -6.19 -13.20 -16.06
CA PRO A 30 -6.76 -13.50 -14.75
C PRO A 30 -8.30 -13.52 -14.84
N PRO A 31 -8.96 -14.40 -14.07
CA PRO A 31 -10.42 -14.41 -14.03
C PRO A 31 -10.94 -13.06 -13.50
N PRO A 32 -12.08 -12.58 -14.02
CA PRO A 32 -12.62 -11.31 -13.58
C PRO A 32 -13.07 -11.38 -12.11
N PRO A 33 -13.04 -10.25 -11.39
CA PRO A 33 -13.58 -10.18 -10.05
C PRO A 33 -15.08 -10.51 -10.06
N LEU A 34 -15.50 -11.33 -9.09
CA LEU A 34 -16.88 -11.79 -8.98
C LEU A 34 -17.64 -10.99 -7.92
N ASP A 35 -18.92 -10.77 -8.19
CA ASP A 35 -19.87 -10.27 -7.21
C ASP A 35 -20.19 -11.37 -6.19
N PRO A 36 -19.98 -11.14 -4.87
CA PRO A 36 -20.15 -12.17 -3.86
C PRO A 36 -21.60 -12.65 -3.68
N GLN A 37 -22.60 -11.89 -4.15
CA GLN A 37 -24.02 -12.27 -4.08
C GLN A 37 -24.45 -13.11 -5.29
N THR A 38 -23.91 -12.82 -6.47
CA THR A 38 -24.36 -13.44 -7.73
C THR A 38 -23.37 -14.46 -8.29
N LEU A 39 -22.12 -14.44 -7.82
CA LEU A 39 -20.98 -15.21 -8.33
C LEU A 39 -20.70 -15.00 -9.82
N LYS A 40 -21.18 -13.89 -10.39
CA LYS A 40 -20.92 -13.44 -11.76
C LYS A 40 -19.93 -12.27 -11.76
N PRO A 41 -19.30 -11.94 -12.90
CA PRO A 41 -18.43 -10.77 -12.99
C PRO A 41 -19.08 -9.50 -12.44
N ILE A 42 -18.39 -8.80 -11.54
CA ILE A 42 -18.90 -7.60 -10.89
C ILE A 42 -19.01 -6.44 -11.88
N SER A 43 -20.06 -5.63 -11.76
CA SER A 43 -20.20 -4.43 -12.61
C SER A 43 -19.28 -3.29 -12.16
N ILE A 44 -18.82 -2.48 -13.11
CA ILE A 44 -18.03 -1.26 -12.85
C ILE A 44 -18.75 -0.35 -11.85
N SER A 45 -20.07 -0.17 -12.00
CA SER A 45 -20.89 0.66 -11.10
C SER A 45 -20.89 0.19 -9.63
N LYS A 46 -20.66 -1.10 -9.36
CA LYS A 46 -20.50 -1.61 -7.99
C LYS A 46 -19.10 -1.34 -7.46
N LEU A 47 -18.07 -1.45 -8.31
CA LEU A 47 -16.68 -1.13 -7.95
C LEU A 47 -16.50 0.37 -7.69
N GLU A 48 -17.16 1.24 -8.44
CA GLU A 48 -17.11 2.71 -8.27
C GLU A 48 -17.66 3.18 -6.91
N ARG A 49 -18.38 2.33 -6.18
CA ARG A 49 -18.79 2.61 -4.79
C ARG A 49 -17.64 2.49 -3.79
N LEU A 50 -16.57 1.80 -4.17
CA LEU A 50 -15.43 1.47 -3.32
C LEU A 50 -14.14 2.16 -3.78
N PHE A 51 -13.94 2.23 -5.09
CA PHE A 51 -12.68 2.68 -5.69
C PHE A 51 -12.87 3.88 -6.60
N ALA A 52 -11.81 4.70 -6.70
CA ALA A 52 -11.74 5.76 -7.69
C ALA A 52 -11.74 5.18 -9.12
N LYS A 53 -12.33 5.91 -10.07
CA LYS A 53 -12.51 5.49 -11.47
C LYS A 53 -11.20 5.13 -12.14
N GLU A 54 -10.15 5.90 -11.88
CA GLU A 54 -8.83 5.63 -12.46
C GLU A 54 -8.19 4.35 -11.90
N LEU A 55 -8.45 4.01 -10.63
CA LEU A 55 -8.00 2.73 -10.07
C LEU A 55 -8.72 1.55 -10.73
N ILE A 56 -10.02 1.68 -10.97
CA ILE A 56 -10.81 0.66 -11.67
C ILE A 56 -10.35 0.51 -13.11
N ARG A 57 -10.06 1.63 -13.81
CA ARG A 57 -9.51 1.61 -15.17
C ARG A 57 -8.19 0.84 -15.21
N GLN A 58 -7.30 1.07 -14.24
CA GLN A 58 -6.01 0.38 -14.17
C GLN A 58 -6.15 -1.12 -13.89
N GLU A 59 -7.09 -1.51 -13.03
CA GLU A 59 -7.37 -2.92 -12.70
C GLU A 59 -7.79 -3.74 -13.93
N VAL A 60 -8.56 -3.16 -14.84
CA VAL A 60 -9.02 -3.83 -16.08
C VAL A 60 -8.18 -3.49 -17.32
N SER A 61 -7.04 -2.82 -17.13
CA SER A 61 -6.21 -2.35 -18.23
C SER A 61 -5.47 -3.48 -18.93
N THR A 62 -5.44 -3.41 -20.26
CA THR A 62 -4.60 -4.27 -21.12
C THR A 62 -3.36 -3.54 -21.66
N GLU A 63 -3.08 -2.32 -21.17
CA GLU A 63 -1.85 -1.60 -21.50
C GLU A 63 -0.66 -2.22 -20.75
N ILE A 64 0.43 -2.54 -21.44
CA ILE A 64 1.67 -3.08 -20.84
C ILE A 64 2.35 -2.04 -19.94
N PHE A 65 2.26 -0.76 -20.30
CA PHE A 65 2.84 0.32 -19.53
C PHE A 65 1.85 1.43 -19.27
N ILE A 66 1.72 1.83 -18.01
CA ILE A 66 0.84 2.92 -17.58
C ILE A 66 1.73 4.08 -17.15
N LYS A 67 1.55 5.27 -17.75
CA LYS A 67 2.34 6.46 -17.42
C LYS A 67 2.12 6.84 -15.95
N ILE A 68 3.21 7.09 -15.23
CA ILE A 68 3.16 7.63 -13.87
C ILE A 68 2.94 9.15 -13.98
N PRO A 69 1.87 9.71 -13.40
CA PRO A 69 1.67 11.16 -13.30
C PRO A 69 2.87 11.85 -12.65
N GLU A 70 3.20 13.07 -13.09
CA GLU A 70 4.39 13.77 -12.57
C GLU A 70 4.26 14.07 -11.06
N GLU A 71 3.07 14.46 -10.58
CA GLU A 71 2.80 14.63 -9.14
C GLU A 71 3.04 13.37 -8.30
N ILE A 72 2.90 12.17 -8.89
CA ILE A 72 3.23 10.91 -8.22
C ILE A 72 4.75 10.67 -8.25
N ARG A 73 5.42 11.00 -9.37
CA ARG A 73 6.88 10.87 -9.49
C ARG A 73 7.61 11.81 -8.55
N GLU A 74 7.13 13.05 -8.41
CA GLU A 74 7.62 14.03 -7.44
C GLU A 74 7.51 13.49 -6.02
N ALA A 75 6.33 13.01 -5.61
CA ALA A 75 6.13 12.39 -4.30
C ALA A 75 7.05 11.17 -4.09
N TYR A 76 7.29 10.35 -5.12
CA TYR A 76 8.26 9.25 -5.03
C TYR A 76 9.69 9.74 -4.77
N ILE A 77 10.13 10.82 -5.42
CA ILE A 77 11.46 11.41 -5.21
C ILE A 77 11.58 11.96 -3.78
N GLU A 78 10.57 12.70 -3.30
CA GLU A 78 10.50 13.21 -1.92
C GLU A 78 10.59 12.08 -0.88
N LEU A 79 9.98 10.92 -1.19
CA LEU A 79 10.03 9.72 -0.36
C LEU A 79 11.33 8.90 -0.52
N SER A 80 12.37 9.47 -1.13
CA SER A 80 13.68 8.84 -1.33
C SER A 80 13.69 7.67 -2.33
N ARG A 81 12.85 7.72 -3.36
CA ARG A 81 12.98 6.83 -4.54
C ARG A 81 13.97 7.43 -5.56
N PRO A 82 14.68 6.58 -6.33
CA PRO A 82 14.69 5.12 -6.27
C PRO A 82 15.43 4.60 -5.03
N THR A 83 14.98 3.47 -4.48
CA THR A 83 15.61 2.84 -3.30
C THR A 83 16.93 2.14 -3.66
N PRO A 84 17.85 1.93 -2.71
CA PRO A 84 19.15 1.31 -3.01
C PRO A 84 19.05 -0.19 -3.33
N LEU A 85 19.90 -0.64 -4.24
CA LEU A 85 20.23 -2.04 -4.45
C LEU A 85 21.56 -2.33 -3.74
N PHE A 86 21.53 -3.25 -2.78
CA PHE A 86 22.72 -3.66 -2.03
C PHE A 86 23.21 -5.03 -2.48
N ARG A 87 24.52 -5.23 -2.40
CA ARG A 87 25.13 -6.57 -2.49
C ARG A 87 25.42 -7.09 -1.09
N ALA A 88 24.87 -8.24 -0.73
CA ALA A 88 24.99 -8.86 0.57
C ALA A 88 26.31 -9.65 0.73
N TYR A 89 27.46 -9.02 0.47
CA TYR A 89 28.76 -9.70 0.42
C TYR A 89 29.11 -10.49 1.70
N ARG A 90 28.77 -9.96 2.88
CA ARG A 90 29.00 -10.67 4.15
C ARG A 90 28.15 -11.94 4.26
N LEU A 91 26.94 -11.92 3.70
CA LEU A 91 26.06 -13.09 3.63
C LEU A 91 26.60 -14.10 2.62
N GLU A 92 27.05 -13.65 1.44
CA GLU A 92 27.72 -14.50 0.44
C GLU A 92 28.89 -15.27 1.08
N LYS A 93 29.75 -14.56 1.85
CA LYS A 93 30.88 -15.16 2.58
C LYS A 93 30.42 -16.14 3.67
N ALA A 94 29.42 -15.78 4.47
CA ALA A 94 28.91 -16.63 5.54
C ALA A 94 28.30 -17.94 5.00
N LEU A 95 27.67 -17.90 3.82
CA LEU A 95 27.10 -19.05 3.14
C LEU A 95 28.11 -19.85 2.31
N ASN A 96 29.35 -19.35 2.16
CA ASN A 96 30.37 -19.90 1.26
C ASN A 96 29.82 -20.18 -0.16
N THR A 97 29.02 -19.26 -0.71
CA THR A 97 28.36 -19.43 -2.00
C THR A 97 29.09 -18.67 -3.10
N PRO A 98 29.20 -19.22 -4.33
CA PRO A 98 29.66 -18.47 -5.49
C PRO A 98 28.57 -17.51 -6.03
N ALA A 99 27.33 -17.64 -5.57
CA ALA A 99 26.23 -16.78 -5.98
C ALA A 99 26.42 -15.35 -5.46
N LYS A 100 26.06 -14.36 -6.28
CA LYS A 100 25.98 -12.97 -5.86
C LYS A 100 24.57 -12.71 -5.33
N ILE A 101 24.45 -12.20 -4.11
CA ILE A 101 23.17 -11.94 -3.46
C ILE A 101 22.93 -10.44 -3.46
N TYR A 102 21.87 -10.01 -4.15
CA TYR A 102 21.44 -8.62 -4.15
C TYR A 102 20.06 -8.48 -3.51
N PHE A 103 19.82 -7.36 -2.84
CA PHE A 103 18.50 -7.04 -2.32
C PHE A 103 18.14 -5.57 -2.59
N LYS A 104 16.94 -5.36 -3.12
CA LYS A 104 16.36 -4.03 -3.33
C LYS A 104 15.71 -3.59 -2.01
N TYR A 105 16.31 -2.60 -1.35
CA TYR A 105 15.96 -2.28 0.03
C TYR A 105 14.87 -1.20 0.12
N GLU A 106 13.61 -1.65 0.05
CA GLU A 106 12.42 -0.80 0.22
C GLU A 106 12.18 -0.38 1.70
N GLY A 107 12.97 -0.91 2.63
CA GLY A 107 12.92 -0.54 4.04
C GLY A 107 13.43 0.87 4.34
N VAL A 108 14.10 1.52 3.39
CA VAL A 108 14.59 2.91 3.52
C VAL A 108 13.46 3.95 3.42
N LEU A 109 12.30 3.56 2.88
CA LEU A 109 11.17 4.47 2.71
C LEU A 109 10.62 4.89 4.09
N PRO A 110 9.99 6.07 4.24
CA PRO A 110 9.62 6.61 5.56
C PRO A 110 8.69 5.71 6.40
N THR A 111 7.92 4.83 5.78
CA THR A 111 7.05 3.86 6.48
C THR A 111 7.70 2.48 6.69
N GLY A 112 8.95 2.32 6.24
CA GLY A 112 9.77 1.13 6.39
C GLY A 112 9.39 -0.03 5.47
N ALA A 113 8.61 0.22 4.40
CA ALA A 113 8.17 -0.80 3.45
C ALA A 113 7.74 -0.22 2.10
N HIS A 114 7.68 -1.08 1.09
CA HIS A 114 7.23 -0.75 -0.28
C HIS A 114 5.76 -0.30 -0.40
N LYS A 115 4.96 -0.41 0.67
CA LYS A 115 3.51 -0.13 0.63
C LYS A 115 3.18 1.32 0.27
N VAL A 116 4.09 2.25 0.58
CA VAL A 116 3.91 3.67 0.21
C VAL A 116 3.86 3.86 -1.31
N ASN A 117 4.47 2.96 -2.09
CA ASN A 117 4.49 3.05 -3.55
C ASN A 117 3.06 3.05 -4.14
N THR A 118 2.19 2.15 -3.68
CA THR A 118 0.78 2.12 -4.13
C THR A 118 -0.08 3.13 -3.37
N ALA A 119 0.20 3.37 -2.08
CA ALA A 119 -0.57 4.33 -1.29
C ALA A 119 -0.58 5.74 -1.90
N VAL A 120 0.59 6.23 -2.34
CA VAL A 120 0.73 7.52 -3.04
C VAL A 120 -0.18 7.57 -4.26
N ALA A 121 -0.14 6.54 -5.11
CA ALA A 121 -0.96 6.51 -6.32
C ALA A 121 -2.46 6.46 -5.99
N GLN A 122 -2.87 5.62 -5.05
CA GLN A 122 -4.27 5.48 -4.68
C GLN A 122 -4.84 6.78 -4.07
N VAL A 123 -4.09 7.43 -3.18
CA VAL A 123 -4.53 8.72 -2.60
C VAL A 123 -4.55 9.80 -3.67
N TYR A 124 -3.54 9.87 -4.54
CA TYR A 124 -3.52 10.83 -5.65
C TYR A 124 -4.78 10.72 -6.53
N TYR A 125 -5.14 9.51 -6.96
CA TYR A 125 -6.31 9.35 -7.82
C TYR A 125 -7.63 9.65 -7.09
N ASN A 126 -7.70 9.39 -5.78
CA ASN A 126 -8.82 9.85 -4.95
C ASN A 126 -8.88 11.38 -4.86
N LYS A 127 -7.74 12.07 -4.64
CA LYS A 127 -7.62 13.54 -4.65
C LYS A 127 -8.12 14.11 -5.99
N VAL A 128 -7.63 13.59 -7.11
CA VAL A 128 -8.03 14.05 -8.46
C VAL A 128 -9.52 13.86 -8.71
N GLN A 129 -10.12 12.79 -8.17
CA GLN A 129 -11.56 12.55 -8.26
C GLN A 129 -12.39 13.43 -7.29
N GLY A 130 -11.76 14.20 -6.40
CA GLY A 130 -12.43 15.05 -5.41
C GLY A 130 -12.87 14.30 -4.14
N ILE A 131 -12.28 13.14 -3.86
CA ILE A 131 -12.55 12.39 -2.63
C ILE A 131 -11.80 13.04 -1.47
N GLU A 132 -12.53 13.47 -0.45
CA GLU A 132 -11.97 14.16 0.72
C GLU A 132 -11.41 13.22 1.80
N ARG A 133 -11.88 11.96 1.82
CA ARG A 133 -11.49 10.96 2.80
C ARG A 133 -11.38 9.57 2.18
N VAL A 134 -10.25 8.91 2.41
CA VAL A 134 -10.07 7.48 2.16
C VAL A 134 -10.19 6.68 3.46
N VAL A 135 -10.69 5.46 3.34
CA VAL A 135 -10.89 4.54 4.47
C VAL A 135 -10.16 3.25 4.16
N THR A 136 -9.48 2.66 5.15
CA THR A 136 -8.81 1.38 4.97
C THR A 136 -8.74 0.59 6.28
N GLU A 137 -8.51 -0.70 6.16
CA GLU A 137 -8.16 -1.60 7.23
C GLU A 137 -6.64 -1.63 7.50
N THR A 138 -6.20 -2.11 8.66
CA THR A 138 -4.82 -2.55 8.84
C THR A 138 -4.67 -3.58 9.95
N GLY A 139 -3.77 -4.55 9.77
CA GLY A 139 -3.38 -5.49 10.82
C GLY A 139 -2.28 -4.90 11.71
N ALA A 140 -1.03 -5.26 11.42
CA ALA A 140 0.13 -4.78 12.17
C ALA A 140 0.46 -3.29 11.96
N GLY A 141 -0.16 -2.63 10.98
CA GLY A 141 -0.10 -1.18 10.81
C GLY A 141 0.80 -0.67 9.67
N GLN A 142 1.53 -1.53 8.94
CA GLN A 142 2.37 -1.06 7.82
C GLN A 142 1.54 -0.43 6.69
N TRP A 143 0.39 -1.02 6.36
CA TRP A 143 -0.48 -0.50 5.31
C TRP A 143 -1.15 0.81 5.72
N GLY A 144 -1.77 0.84 6.91
CA GLY A 144 -2.35 2.07 7.43
C GLY A 144 -1.32 3.21 7.54
N SER A 145 -0.07 2.93 7.95
CA SER A 145 1.01 3.93 7.97
C SER A 145 1.30 4.49 6.57
N ALA A 146 1.35 3.64 5.55
CA ALA A 146 1.60 4.04 4.17
C ALA A 146 0.48 4.92 3.61
N LEU A 147 -0.78 4.53 3.82
CA LEU A 147 -1.94 5.32 3.39
C LEU A 147 -2.04 6.64 4.14
N SER A 148 -1.77 6.65 5.44
CA SER A 148 -1.77 7.86 6.27
C SER A 148 -0.73 8.87 5.79
N LEU A 149 0.50 8.43 5.50
CA LEU A 149 1.54 9.29 4.93
C LEU A 149 1.12 9.86 3.56
N ALA A 150 0.58 9.02 2.67
CA ALA A 150 0.11 9.48 1.36
C ALA A 150 -1.05 10.49 1.50
N GLY A 151 -1.96 10.28 2.46
CA GLY A 151 -3.00 11.22 2.83
C GLY A 151 -2.45 12.58 3.24
N ALA A 152 -1.42 12.58 4.10
CA ALA A 152 -0.74 13.79 4.55
C ALA A 152 -0.09 14.57 3.38
N ILE A 153 0.57 13.87 2.44
CA ILE A 153 1.20 14.47 1.26
C ILE A 153 0.17 15.21 0.38
N TYR A 154 -1.00 14.59 0.17
CA TYR A 154 -2.01 15.11 -0.77
C TYR A 154 -3.16 15.87 -0.11
N GLY A 155 -3.13 16.05 1.21
CA GLY A 155 -4.21 16.71 1.97
C GLY A 155 -5.53 15.93 2.00
N VAL A 156 -5.49 14.60 1.81
CA VAL A 156 -6.68 13.72 1.85
C VAL A 156 -6.77 13.08 3.23
N LYS A 157 -7.94 13.18 3.88
CA LYS A 157 -8.14 12.59 5.22
C LYS A 157 -8.08 11.07 5.14
N VAL A 158 -7.46 10.43 6.13
CA VAL A 158 -7.36 8.96 6.20
C VAL A 158 -8.02 8.47 7.46
N ARG A 159 -8.91 7.48 7.32
CA ARG A 159 -9.48 6.73 8.43
C ARG A 159 -9.01 5.29 8.36
N VAL A 160 -8.42 4.81 9.44
CA VAL A 160 -7.87 3.45 9.53
C VAL A 160 -8.65 2.64 10.55
N PHE A 161 -9.16 1.49 10.14
CA PHE A 161 -9.68 0.46 11.03
C PHE A 161 -8.57 -0.55 11.31
N MET A 162 -7.94 -0.48 12.48
CA MET A 162 -6.85 -1.37 12.86
C MET A 162 -7.38 -2.55 13.66
N VAL A 163 -6.98 -3.77 13.33
CA VAL A 163 -7.37 -4.99 14.08
C VAL A 163 -7.16 -4.77 15.58
N ARG A 164 -8.21 -4.94 16.39
CA ARG A 164 -8.22 -4.52 17.81
C ARG A 164 -7.04 -5.08 18.62
N SER A 165 -6.72 -6.36 18.49
CA SER A 165 -5.56 -6.97 19.15
C SER A 165 -4.25 -6.29 18.77
N SER A 166 -4.04 -5.98 17.49
CA SER A 166 -2.87 -5.26 17.00
C SER A 166 -2.87 -3.79 17.42
N TYR A 167 -4.04 -3.14 17.47
CA TYR A 167 -4.18 -1.77 17.95
C TYR A 167 -3.67 -1.63 19.40
N MET A 168 -3.93 -2.63 20.24
CA MET A 168 -3.46 -2.65 21.64
C MET A 168 -1.99 -3.07 21.76
N GLN A 169 -1.57 -4.11 21.04
CA GLN A 169 -0.24 -4.70 21.19
C GLN A 169 0.86 -3.94 20.41
N LYS A 170 0.52 -3.20 19.36
CA LYS A 170 1.47 -2.53 18.45
C LYS A 170 1.21 -1.02 18.36
N PRO A 171 1.25 -0.29 19.50
CA PRO A 171 0.84 1.12 19.55
C PRO A 171 1.73 2.03 18.69
N TYR A 172 3.00 1.70 18.47
CA TYR A 172 3.91 2.54 17.69
C TYR A 172 3.46 2.78 16.24
N ARG A 173 2.85 1.77 15.61
CA ARG A 173 2.32 1.95 14.26
C ARG A 173 1.03 2.77 14.25
N ARG A 174 0.21 2.66 15.29
CA ARG A 174 -0.94 3.55 15.52
C ARG A 174 -0.48 5.00 15.69
N ILE A 175 0.47 5.24 16.59
CA ILE A 175 1.04 6.57 16.84
C ILE A 175 1.61 7.17 15.55
N LEU A 176 2.32 6.37 14.74
CA LEU A 176 2.85 6.84 13.45
C LEU A 176 1.72 7.27 12.49
N MET A 177 0.61 6.54 12.42
CA MET A 177 -0.56 6.92 11.62
C MET A 177 -1.20 8.22 12.13
N GLU A 178 -1.33 8.35 13.45
CA GLU A 178 -1.88 9.54 14.12
C GLU A 178 -1.00 10.78 13.90
N ILE A 179 0.33 10.64 13.91
CA ILE A 179 1.29 11.71 13.57
C ILE A 179 1.09 12.20 12.14
N TYR A 180 0.78 11.31 11.20
CA TYR A 180 0.41 11.69 9.83
C TYR A 180 -1.03 12.23 9.71
N GLY A 181 -1.76 12.38 10.82
CA GLY A 181 -3.09 12.97 10.86
C GLY A 181 -4.25 12.00 10.56
N ALA A 182 -4.01 10.69 10.58
CA ALA A 182 -5.08 9.71 10.38
C ALA A 182 -5.93 9.48 11.65
N GLU A 183 -7.22 9.23 11.46
CA GLU A 183 -8.12 8.73 12.51
C GLU A 183 -8.00 7.20 12.60
N VAL A 184 -7.53 6.66 13.72
CA VAL A 184 -7.33 5.21 13.87
C VAL A 184 -8.33 4.63 14.88
N PHE A 185 -9.16 3.70 14.43
CA PHE A 185 -10.14 2.99 15.25
C PHE A 185 -9.76 1.52 15.43
N PRO A 186 -9.91 0.94 16.64
CA PRO A 186 -9.84 -0.51 16.79
C PRO A 186 -11.05 -1.17 16.10
N SER A 187 -10.83 -2.20 15.29
CA SER A 187 -11.89 -2.99 14.65
C SER A 187 -12.03 -4.38 15.29
N PRO A 188 -13.25 -4.84 15.61
CA PRO A 188 -14.55 -4.19 15.35
C PRO A 188 -14.74 -2.91 16.17
N SER A 189 -15.41 -1.91 15.57
CA SER A 189 -15.61 -0.57 16.15
C SER A 189 -17.09 -0.25 16.35
N THR A 190 -17.41 0.71 17.22
CA THR A 190 -18.79 1.15 17.44
C THR A 190 -19.33 2.11 16.37
N ILE A 191 -18.47 2.57 15.45
CA ILE A 191 -18.84 3.58 14.44
C ILE A 191 -19.50 2.99 13.19
N THR A 192 -19.47 1.67 13.00
CA THR A 192 -20.19 0.96 11.93
C THR A 192 -21.28 0.04 12.46
N SER A 193 -22.32 -0.24 11.67
CA SER A 193 -23.39 -1.18 12.05
C SER A 193 -22.86 -2.60 12.24
N VAL A 194 -21.94 -3.03 11.36
CA VAL A 194 -21.28 -4.35 11.44
C VAL A 194 -20.45 -4.47 12.71
N GLY A 195 -19.62 -3.47 13.01
CA GLY A 195 -18.80 -3.48 14.21
C GLY A 195 -19.64 -3.48 15.50
N ARG A 196 -20.74 -2.70 15.55
CA ARG A 196 -21.69 -2.76 16.68
C ARG A 196 -22.35 -4.13 16.86
N LYS A 197 -22.68 -4.81 15.76
CA LYS A 197 -23.25 -6.17 15.82
C LYS A 197 -22.25 -7.16 16.43
N ILE A 198 -21.01 -7.15 15.94
CA ILE A 198 -19.96 -8.04 16.45
C ILE A 198 -19.68 -7.76 17.93
N LEU A 199 -19.58 -6.50 18.33
CA LEU A 199 -19.34 -6.10 19.72
C LEU A 199 -20.51 -6.41 20.66
N LYS A 200 -21.73 -6.56 20.14
CA LYS A 200 -22.89 -7.01 20.94
C LYS A 200 -22.78 -8.49 21.27
N GLU A 201 -22.24 -9.29 20.36
CA GLU A 201 -22.03 -10.73 20.53
C GLU A 201 -20.80 -11.01 21.40
N ASP A 202 -19.70 -10.26 21.18
CA ASP A 202 -18.48 -10.32 21.97
C ASP A 202 -17.85 -8.91 22.13
N PRO A 203 -18.04 -8.25 23.30
CA PRO A 203 -17.50 -6.92 23.56
C PRO A 203 -15.96 -6.85 23.51
N GLU A 204 -15.28 -7.96 23.80
CA GLU A 204 -13.82 -8.06 23.84
C GLU A 204 -13.24 -8.69 22.55
N HIS A 205 -14.05 -8.78 21.50
CA HIS A 205 -13.68 -9.44 20.25
C HIS A 205 -12.33 -8.93 19.71
N PRO A 206 -11.31 -9.80 19.53
CA PRO A 206 -9.93 -9.39 19.25
C PRO A 206 -9.74 -8.79 17.85
N GLY A 207 -10.75 -8.94 17.00
CA GLY A 207 -10.77 -8.46 15.62
C GLY A 207 -10.04 -9.39 14.67
N SER A 208 -10.25 -9.18 13.38
CA SER A 208 -9.53 -9.85 12.30
C SER A 208 -9.39 -8.88 11.13
N LEU A 209 -8.49 -9.18 10.19
CA LEU A 209 -8.29 -8.31 9.03
C LEU A 209 -9.55 -8.18 8.16
N GLY A 210 -10.38 -9.22 8.07
CA GLY A 210 -11.64 -9.17 7.31
C GLY A 210 -12.79 -8.45 8.00
N ILE A 211 -12.69 -8.23 9.32
CA ILE A 211 -13.65 -7.41 10.10
C ILE A 211 -13.27 -5.92 10.07
N ALA A 212 -11.96 -5.65 10.00
CA ALA A 212 -11.39 -4.32 9.85
C ALA A 212 -11.73 -3.71 8.50
#